data_AF-A0A7W7YSJ3-F1
#
_entry.id   AF-A0A7W7YSJ3-F1
#
_cell.length_a   1.000
_cell.length_b   1.000
_cell.length_c   1.000
_cell.angle_alpha   90.00
_cell.angle_beta   90.00
_cell.angle_gamma   90.00
#
_symmetry.space_group_name_H-M   'P 1'
#
loop_
_entity.id
_entity.type
_entity.pdbx_description
1 polymer ?
#
loop_
_entity_poly.entity_id
_entity_poly.type
_entity_poly.pdbx_seq_one_letter_code
_entity_poly.pdbx_strand_id
1 'polypeptide(L)'
;MPECDMMTTEHAAAPLAWPVIGTEPFLRAPFEIGLAMHRYWLVAASRLLQDQAAHLQNLAECSDPLSMLVCQTELAEKSVAAGLEDLRRGVDTVTEAAGEPPQ
;
A
#
# COMPACT_ATOMS: atom_id res chain seq x y z
N MET A 1 -48.79 -44.70 29.29
CA MET A 1 -49.16 -43.34 29.77
C MET A 1 -48.35 -43.04 31.02
N PRO A 2 -47.93 -41.79 31.27
CA PRO A 2 -47.16 -40.81 30.49
C PRO A 2 -45.66 -40.87 30.98
N GLU A 3 -44.66 -40.06 30.65
CA GLU A 3 -44.54 -38.64 30.32
C GLU A 3 -43.44 -38.43 29.25
N CYS A 4 -43.77 -37.58 28.27
CA CYS A 4 -42.79 -36.92 27.41
C CYS A 4 -42.15 -35.83 28.24
N ASP A 5 -40.85 -35.94 28.52
CA ASP A 5 -40.08 -34.79 28.98
C ASP A 5 -39.36 -34.17 27.79
N MET A 6 -39.88 -33.01 27.41
CA MET A 6 -39.41 -32.18 26.32
C MET A 6 -38.20 -31.40 26.83
N MET A 7 -37.04 -32.04 26.86
CA MET A 7 -35.80 -31.34 27.20
C MET A 7 -35.25 -30.63 25.95
N THR A 8 -35.67 -29.38 25.86
CA THR A 8 -35.12 -28.26 25.10
C THR A 8 -33.76 -28.52 24.48
N THR A 9 -33.72 -28.45 23.16
CA THR A 9 -32.51 -28.28 22.34
C THR A 9 -31.80 -26.99 22.75
N GLU A 10 -30.92 -27.06 23.75
CA GLU A 10 -29.87 -26.06 23.93
C GLU A 10 -28.80 -26.34 22.88
N HIS A 11 -29.01 -25.80 21.67
CA HIS A 11 -27.88 -25.44 20.83
C HIS A 11 -27.10 -24.38 21.60
N ALA A 12 -26.22 -24.83 22.49
CA ALA A 12 -25.12 -24.03 22.95
C ALA A 12 -24.34 -23.66 21.70
N ALA A 13 -24.64 -22.48 21.16
CA ALA A 13 -23.82 -21.83 20.17
C ALA A 13 -22.46 -21.69 20.82
N ALA A 14 -21.58 -22.66 20.55
CA ALA A 14 -20.17 -22.50 20.80
C ALA A 14 -19.83 -21.14 20.19
N PRO A 15 -19.32 -20.16 20.96
CA PRO A 15 -18.86 -18.95 20.36
C PRO A 15 -17.87 -19.41 19.30
N LEU A 16 -18.14 -19.05 18.05
CA LEU A 16 -17.18 -19.15 16.95
C LEU A 16 -16.04 -18.21 17.36
N ALA A 17 -15.20 -18.69 18.28
CA ALA A 17 -13.87 -18.20 18.49
C ALA A 17 -13.15 -18.56 17.19
N TRP A 18 -13.29 -17.67 16.21
CA TRP A 18 -12.26 -17.51 15.21
C TRP A 18 -10.94 -17.57 15.97
N PRO A 19 -9.97 -18.38 15.54
CA PRO A 19 -8.65 -18.28 16.14
C PRO A 19 -8.27 -16.82 16.00
N VAL A 20 -8.11 -16.13 17.13
CA VAL A 20 -7.46 -14.83 17.16
C VAL A 20 -6.07 -15.14 16.65
N ILE A 21 -5.88 -14.97 15.34
CA ILE A 21 -4.59 -15.15 14.68
C ILE A 21 -3.66 -14.21 15.43
N GLY A 22 -2.71 -14.84 16.11
CA GLY A 22 -2.09 -14.32 17.31
C GLY A 22 -1.58 -12.91 17.17
N THR A 23 -1.75 -12.15 18.24
CA THR A 23 -0.89 -11.04 18.64
C THR A 23 0.53 -11.52 18.93
N GLU A 24 1.11 -12.33 18.04
CA GLU A 24 2.50 -12.78 18.10
C GLU A 24 3.38 -11.61 17.65
N PRO A 25 4.24 -11.05 18.53
CA PRO A 25 5.07 -9.89 18.20
C PRO A 25 5.95 -10.11 16.96
N PHE A 26 6.26 -11.37 16.62
CA PHE A 26 7.05 -11.75 15.45
C PHE A 26 6.35 -11.53 14.11
N LEU A 27 5.02 -11.51 14.05
CA LEU A 27 4.26 -11.28 12.80
C LEU A 27 3.86 -9.82 12.61
N ARG A 28 3.94 -9.01 13.66
CA ARG A 28 3.48 -7.61 13.64
C ARG A 28 4.40 -6.71 12.84
N ALA A 29 5.71 -6.74 13.09
CA ALA A 29 6.66 -5.88 12.38
C ALA A 29 6.67 -6.12 10.85
N PRO A 30 6.70 -7.37 10.35
CA PRO A 30 6.59 -7.62 8.90
C PRO A 30 5.27 -7.11 8.30
N PHE A 31 4.16 -7.22 9.03
CA PHE A 31 2.86 -6.72 8.58
C PHE A 31 2.81 -5.19 8.53
N GLU A 32 3.32 -4.50 9.55
CA GLU A 32 3.40 -3.02 9.59
C GLU A 32 4.32 -2.48 8.49
N ILE A 33 5.48 -3.11 8.26
CA ILE A 33 6.37 -2.79 7.14
C ILE A 33 5.65 -2.98 5.81
N GLY A 34 4.96 -4.11 5.62
CA GLY A 34 4.21 -4.40 4.41
C GLY A 34 3.11 -3.37 4.14
N LEU A 35 2.35 -2.99 5.16
CA LEU A 35 1.29 -1.99 5.06
C LEU A 35 1.83 -0.59 4.77
N ALA A 36 2.92 -0.20 5.45
CA ALA A 36 3.58 1.09 5.24
C ALA A 36 4.12 1.20 3.81
N MET A 37 4.80 0.17 3.32
CA MET A 37 5.26 0.10 1.93
C MET A 37 4.10 0.13 0.94
N HIS A 38 3.03 -0.61 1.18
CA HIS A 38 1.87 -0.62 0.28
C HIS A 38 1.25 0.77 0.13
N ARG A 39 1.08 1.50 1.25
CA ARG A 39 0.59 2.90 1.22
C ARG A 39 1.53 3.82 0.47
N TYR A 40 2.82 3.70 0.73
CA TYR A 40 3.85 4.45 0.04
C TYR A 40 3.80 4.21 -1.48
N TRP A 41 3.74 2.94 -1.92
CA TRP A 41 3.64 2.57 -3.33
C TRP A 41 2.39 3.12 -4.02
N LEU A 42 1.24 3.13 -3.33
CA LEU A 42 0.01 3.71 -3.87
C LEU A 42 0.16 5.21 -4.13
N VAL A 43 0.78 5.94 -3.20
CA VAL A 43 1.04 7.38 -3.36
C VAL A 43 2.01 7.63 -4.52
N ALA A 44 3.11 6.88 -4.59
CA ALA A 44 4.09 6.98 -5.68
C ALA A 44 3.46 6.68 -7.04
N ALA A 45 2.68 5.61 -7.15
CA ALA A 45 1.97 5.23 -8.38
C ALA A 45 0.94 6.28 -8.81
N SER A 46 0.18 6.84 -7.86
CA SER A 46 -0.79 7.90 -8.17
C SER A 46 -0.10 9.16 -8.72
N ARG A 47 1.05 9.55 -8.16
CA ARG A 47 1.81 10.71 -8.63
C ARG A 47 2.37 10.46 -10.04
N LEU A 48 2.92 9.27 -10.28
CA LEU A 48 3.42 8.87 -11.60
C LEU A 48 2.33 8.96 -12.67
N LEU A 49 1.11 8.49 -12.37
CA LEU A 49 -0.01 8.57 -13.30
C LEU A 49 -0.40 10.03 -13.60
N GLN A 50 -0.36 10.92 -12.61
CA GLN A 50 -0.63 12.35 -12.80
C GLN A 50 0.44 13.01 -13.70
N ASP A 51 1.71 12.72 -13.45
CA ASP A 51 2.82 13.25 -14.25
C ASP A 51 2.76 12.78 -15.71
N GLN A 52 2.43 11.49 -15.93
CA GLN A 52 2.23 10.94 -17.27
C GLN A 52 1.03 11.56 -17.98
N ALA A 53 -0.09 11.78 -17.28
CA ALA A 53 -1.27 12.42 -17.86
C ALA A 53 -0.96 13.86 -18.30
N ALA A 54 -0.27 14.63 -17.45
CA ALA A 54 0.17 15.99 -17.78
C ALA A 54 1.14 15.99 -18.98
N HIS A 55 2.06 15.04 -19.05
CA HIS A 55 2.97 14.91 -20.18
C HIS A 55 2.25 14.57 -21.50
N LEU A 56 1.28 13.66 -21.47
CA LEU A 56 0.48 13.33 -22.65
C LEU A 56 -0.32 14.54 -23.15
N GLN A 57 -0.84 15.36 -22.23
CA GLN A 57 -1.50 16.61 -22.58
C GLN A 57 -0.52 17.57 -23.27
N ASN A 58 0.68 17.77 -22.71
CA ASN A 58 1.69 18.63 -23.32
C ASN A 58 2.15 18.12 -24.69
N LEU A 59 2.29 16.81 -24.87
CA LEU A 59 2.62 16.19 -26.15
C LEU A 59 1.52 16.42 -27.21
N ALA A 60 0.25 16.38 -26.81
CA ALA A 60 -0.87 16.64 -27.73
C ALA A 60 -0.87 18.08 -28.27
N GLU A 61 -0.29 19.02 -27.53
CA GLU A 61 -0.17 20.43 -27.91
C GLU A 61 1.12 20.73 -28.71
N CYS A 62 2.08 19.79 -28.74
CA CYS A 62 3.32 19.95 -29.50
C CYS A 62 3.11 19.75 -31.00
N SER A 63 3.29 20.82 -31.80
CA SER A 63 3.24 20.76 -33.26
C SER A 63 4.61 20.53 -33.92
N ASP A 64 5.69 20.75 -33.19
CA ASP A 64 7.07 20.68 -33.69
C ASP A 64 7.85 19.51 -33.04
N PRO A 65 8.60 18.71 -33.83
CA PRO A 65 9.40 17.60 -33.31
C PRO A 65 10.46 17.99 -32.27
N LEU A 66 11.08 19.18 -32.36
CA LEU A 66 12.06 19.62 -31.36
C LEU A 66 11.38 19.91 -30.01
N SER A 67 10.22 20.54 -30.05
CA SER A 67 9.37 20.81 -28.88
C SER A 67 8.91 19.50 -28.22
N MET A 68 8.57 18.49 -29.03
CA MET A 68 8.25 17.14 -28.55
C MET A 68 9.44 16.50 -27.83
N LEU A 69 10.64 16.61 -28.39
CA LEU A 69 11.86 16.08 -27.79
C LEU A 69 12.17 16.75 -26.45
N VAL A 70 12.06 18.08 -26.38
CA VAL A 70 12.22 18.85 -25.13
C VAL A 70 11.22 18.36 -24.08
N CYS A 71 9.94 18.22 -24.46
CA CYS A 71 8.89 17.75 -23.56
C CYS A 71 9.18 16.36 -23.00
N GLN A 72 9.71 15.44 -23.83
CA GLN A 72 10.10 14.10 -23.38
C GLN A 72 11.31 14.12 -22.45
N THR A 73 12.32 14.96 -22.74
CA THR A 73 13.48 15.11 -21.86
C THR A 73 13.09 15.67 -20.50
N GLU A 74 12.18 16.64 -20.44
CA GLU A 74 11.66 17.17 -19.18
C GLU A 74 10.92 16.11 -18.36
N LEU A 75 10.11 15.27 -18.99
CA LEU A 75 9.46 14.17 -18.29
C LEU A 75 10.50 13.16 -17.77
N ALA A 76 11.49 12.80 -18.58
CA ALA A 76 12.53 11.86 -18.18
C ALA A 76 13.30 12.37 -16.97
N GLU A 77 13.69 13.65 -16.97
CA GLU A 77 14.41 14.28 -15.87
C GLU A 77 13.56 14.33 -14.58
N LYS A 78 12.29 14.74 -14.70
CA LYS A 78 11.33 14.72 -13.57
C LYS A 78 11.12 13.31 -13.02
N SER A 79 10.98 12.31 -13.90
CA SER A 79 10.76 10.91 -13.52
C SER A 79 11.96 10.33 -12.77
N VAL A 80 13.19 10.63 -13.21
CA VAL A 80 14.41 10.19 -12.51
C VAL A 80 14.53 10.86 -11.14
N ALA A 81 14.31 12.17 -11.04
CA ALA A 81 14.36 12.89 -9.77
C ALA A 81 13.29 12.39 -8.79
N ALA A 82 12.06 12.22 -9.28
CA ALA A 82 10.94 11.69 -8.50
C ALA A 82 11.20 10.25 -8.05
N GLY A 83 11.76 9.40 -8.93
CA GLY A 83 12.11 8.02 -8.62
C GLY A 83 13.21 7.89 -7.56
N LEU A 84 14.20 8.78 -7.56
CA LEU A 84 15.24 8.80 -6.54
C LEU A 84 14.69 9.22 -5.17
N GLU A 85 13.86 10.25 -5.12
CA GLU A 85 13.19 10.70 -3.90
C GLU A 85 12.24 9.62 -3.35
N ASP A 86 11.51 8.95 -4.25
CA ASP A 86 10.67 7.81 -3.92
C ASP A 86 11.49 6.67 -3.31
N LEU A 87 12.59 6.25 -3.95
CA LEU A 87 13.47 5.21 -3.40
C LEU A 87 13.95 5.54 -1.99
N ARG A 88 14.41 6.78 -1.78
CA ARG A 88 14.83 7.25 -0.46
C ARG A 88 13.68 7.16 0.54
N ARG A 89 12.50 7.67 0.19
CA ARG A 89 11.32 7.66 1.06
C ARG A 89 10.81 6.26 1.38
N GLY A 90 10.92 5.33 0.41
CA GLY A 90 10.62 3.93 0.62
C GLY A 90 11.55 3.30 1.66
N VAL A 91 12.85 3.61 1.61
CA VAL A 91 13.81 3.17 2.63
C VAL A 91 13.43 3.74 4.01
N ASP A 92 13.20 5.05 4.10
CA ASP A 92 12.79 5.71 5.35
C ASP A 92 11.52 5.06 5.93
N THR A 93 10.53 4.77 5.07
CA THR A 93 9.28 4.10 5.45
C THR A 93 9.51 2.71 6.05
N VAL A 94 10.44 1.92 5.49
CA VAL A 94 10.80 0.60 6.04
C VAL A 94 11.51 0.76 7.37
N THR A 95 12.45 1.70 7.49
CA THR A 95 13.22 1.94 8.71
C THR A 95 12.32 2.39 9.86
N GLU A 96 11.39 3.32 9.61
CA GLU A 96 10.41 3.78 10.59
C GLU A 96 9.47 2.65 11.03
N ALA A 97 8.99 1.84 10.09
CA ALA A 97 8.09 0.72 10.38
C ALA A 97 8.79 -0.46 11.08
N ALA A 98 10.11 -0.60 10.92
CA ALA A 98 10.90 -1.63 11.58
C ALA A 98 11.19 -1.33 13.06
N GLY A 99 11.14 -0.05 13.47
CA GLY A 99 11.44 0.40 14.83
C GLY A 99 12.93 0.36 15.16
N GLU A 100 13.46 1.44 15.75
CA GLU A 100 14.78 1.39 16.39
C GLU A 100 14.79 0.35 17.52
N PRO A 101 15.86 -0.46 17.68
CA PRO A 101 16.00 -1.29 18.86
C PRO A 101 16.11 -0.40 20.12
N PRO A 102 15.49 -0.78 21.24
CA PRO A 102 15.63 -0.03 22.49
C PRO A 102 17.11 0.01 22.92
N GLN A 103 17.61 1.23 23.19
CA GLN A 103 18.92 1.48 23.79
C GLN A 103 18.99 0.99 25.24
#